data_AF-A0A7C2B1F0-F1
#
_entry.id   AF-A0A7C2B1F0-F1
#
_cell.length_a   1.000
_cell.length_b   1.000
_cell.length_c   1.000
_cell.angle_alpha   90.00
_cell.angle_beta   90.00
_cell.angle_gamma   90.00
#
_symmetry.space_group_name_H-M   'P 1'
#
loop_
_entity.id
_entity.type
_entity.pdbx_description
1 polymer ?
#
loop_
_entity_poly.entity_id
_entity_poly.type
_entity_poly.pdbx_seq_one_letter_code
_entity_poly.pdbx_strand_id
1 'polypeptide(L)'
;MSGTSVVFAGKSKTSLEEQFEREVGAYKVLWPQLRQSYLGEWVAIKDGRLLDADSDRRSLIARVRAQFPGEVVYFEKVLPDRLHRLVDIPGIDSA
;
A
#
# COMPACT_ATOMS: atom_id res chain seq x y z
N MET A 1 -37.38 1.61 17.35
CA MET A 1 -36.73 0.92 18.50
C MET A 1 -35.54 0.16 17.91
N SER A 2 -34.39 0.82 17.82
CA SER A 2 -33.33 0.75 18.84
C SER A 2 -32.61 -0.59 18.77
N GLY A 3 -31.50 -0.59 18.04
CA GLY A 3 -30.50 -1.65 18.05
C GLY A 3 -29.12 -1.01 18.08
N THR A 4 -28.84 -0.23 19.13
CA THR A 4 -27.51 0.30 19.41
C THR A 4 -26.63 -0.87 19.84
N SER A 5 -25.74 -1.33 18.96
CA SER A 5 -24.59 -2.14 19.38
C SER A 5 -23.38 -1.25 19.49
N VAL A 6 -23.05 -0.92 20.74
CA VAL A 6 -21.75 -0.38 21.13
C VAL A 6 -20.75 -1.52 20.97
N VAL A 7 -19.77 -1.39 20.05
CA VAL A 7 -18.64 -2.32 19.98
C VAL A 7 -17.37 -1.56 20.33
N PHE A 8 -16.69 -2.11 21.33
CA PHE A 8 -15.54 -1.56 22.03
C PHE A 8 -14.27 -1.56 21.17
N ALA A 9 -13.38 -0.65 21.55
CA ALA A 9 -12.03 -0.43 21.07
C ALA A 9 -11.18 -1.71 20.89
N GLY A 10 -10.71 -1.90 19.66
CA GLY A 10 -9.60 -2.78 19.30
C GLY A 10 -9.42 -2.68 17.79
N LYS A 11 -8.32 -2.08 17.30
CA LYS A 11 -8.03 -2.03 15.85
C LYS A 11 -7.75 -3.46 15.35
N SER A 12 -8.80 -4.15 14.91
CA SER A 12 -8.75 -5.53 14.43
C SER A 12 -7.88 -5.66 13.18
N LYS A 13 -7.14 -6.77 13.08
CA LYS A 13 -6.28 -7.22 11.96
C LYS A 13 -6.91 -6.97 10.57
N THR A 14 -8.23 -7.12 10.49
CA THR A 14 -9.10 -6.87 9.32
C THR A 14 -8.95 -5.46 8.73
N SER A 15 -8.79 -4.42 9.56
CA SER A 15 -8.75 -3.03 9.09
C SER A 15 -7.45 -2.69 8.33
N LEU A 16 -6.35 -3.38 8.63
CA LEU A 16 -5.06 -3.14 7.97
C LEU A 16 -5.00 -3.83 6.61
N GLU A 17 -5.56 -5.04 6.50
CA GLU A 17 -5.72 -5.75 5.23
C GLU A 17 -6.64 -4.98 4.28
N GLU A 18 -7.80 -4.51 4.77
CA GLU A 18 -8.71 -3.68 3.98
C GLU A 18 -8.08 -2.36 3.53
N GLN A 19 -7.19 -1.77 4.33
CA GLN A 19 -6.43 -0.59 3.93
C GLN A 19 -5.44 -0.94 2.82
N PHE A 20 -4.68 -2.03 2.99
CA PHE A 20 -3.70 -2.46 2.00
C PHE A 20 -4.35 -2.80 0.65
N GLU A 21 -5.49 -3.49 0.65
CA GLU A 21 -6.23 -3.80 -0.58
C GLU A 21 -6.72 -2.55 -1.32
N ARG A 22 -7.15 -1.51 -0.59
CA ARG A 22 -7.51 -0.21 -1.18
C ARG A 22 -6.30 0.46 -1.83
N GLU A 23 -5.15 0.44 -1.18
CA GLU A 23 -3.92 1.01 -1.75
C GLU A 23 -3.46 0.26 -2.99
N VAL A 24 -3.56 -1.08 -2.98
CA VAL A 24 -3.29 -1.91 -4.16
C VAL A 24 -4.26 -1.58 -5.29
N GLY A 25 -5.55 -1.40 -5.00
CA GLY A 25 -6.56 -0.96 -5.96
C GLY A 25 -6.23 0.39 -6.58
N ALA A 26 -5.82 1.35 -5.75
CA ALA A 26 -5.45 2.68 -6.21
C ALA A 26 -4.16 2.68 -7.04
N TYR A 27 -3.15 1.89 -6.66
CA TYR A 27 -1.97 1.67 -7.49
C TYR A 27 -2.38 1.12 -8.86
N LYS A 28 -3.35 0.19 -8.93
CA LYS A 28 -3.80 -0.36 -10.20
C LYS A 28 -4.41 0.70 -11.12
N VAL A 29 -5.16 1.65 -10.56
CA VAL A 29 -5.76 2.78 -11.29
C VAL A 29 -4.70 3.81 -11.70
N LEU A 30 -3.73 4.08 -10.82
CA LEU A 30 -2.65 5.05 -11.05
C LEU A 30 -1.54 4.52 -11.97
N TRP A 31 -1.41 3.19 -12.09
CA TRP A 31 -0.32 2.54 -12.83
C TRP A 31 -0.09 3.07 -14.26
N PRO A 32 -1.11 3.33 -15.09
CA PRO A 32 -0.89 3.88 -16.44
C PRO A 32 -0.19 5.24 -16.43
N GLN A 33 -0.47 6.06 -15.42
CA GLN A 33 0.17 7.37 -15.23
C GLN A 33 1.57 7.21 -14.62
N LEU A 34 1.71 6.33 -13.63
CA LEU A 34 3.00 6.06 -12.98
C LEU A 34 4.02 5.48 -13.95
N ARG A 35 3.58 4.63 -14.88
CA ARG A 35 4.43 4.08 -15.94
C ARG A 35 5.01 5.16 -16.86
N GLN A 36 4.31 6.26 -17.09
CA GLN A 36 4.79 7.32 -17.99
C GLN A 36 5.91 8.14 -17.35
N SER A 37 5.83 8.37 -16.03
CA SER A 37 6.72 9.32 -15.35
C SER A 37 7.74 8.67 -14.41
N TYR A 38 7.48 7.46 -13.90
CA TYR A 38 8.27 6.82 -12.83
C TYR A 38 8.70 5.40 -13.19
N LEU A 39 8.83 5.10 -14.48
CA LEU A 39 9.22 3.76 -14.94
C LEU A 39 10.60 3.36 -14.39
N GLY A 40 10.67 2.20 -13.75
CA GLY A 40 11.89 1.70 -13.12
C GLY A 40 12.16 2.25 -11.72
N GLU A 41 11.33 3.17 -11.23
CA GLU A 41 11.44 3.75 -9.90
C GLU A 41 10.49 3.07 -8.90
N TRP A 42 10.80 3.22 -7.63
CA TRP A 42 9.93 2.85 -6.52
C TRP A 42 8.96 3.98 -6.24
N VAL A 43 7.70 3.65 -6.01
CA VAL A 43 6.65 4.61 -5.67
C VAL A 43 6.05 4.25 -4.32
N ALA A 44 5.71 5.28 -3.55
CA ALA A 44 5.00 5.16 -2.28
C ALA A 44 3.57 5.67 -2.46
N ILE A 45 2.58 4.86 -2.12
CA ILE A 45 1.16 5.18 -2.29
C ILE A 45 0.41 5.04 -0.97
N LYS A 46 -0.43 6.03 -0.70
CA LYS A 46 -1.28 6.09 0.48
C LYS A 46 -2.55 6.85 0.16
N ASP A 47 -3.68 6.40 0.72
CA ASP A 47 -5.02 6.95 0.49
C ASP A 47 -5.31 7.11 -1.01
N GLY A 48 -4.77 6.18 -1.80
CA GLY A 48 -4.86 6.16 -3.25
C GLY A 48 -4.20 7.31 -3.99
N ARG A 49 -3.14 7.89 -3.41
CA ARG A 49 -2.32 8.94 -4.03
C ARG A 49 -0.84 8.58 -3.96
N LEU A 50 -0.08 8.99 -4.97
CA LEU A 50 1.38 8.95 -4.95
C LEU A 50 1.88 9.97 -3.91
N LEU A 51 2.60 9.49 -2.90
CA LEU A 51 3.25 10.33 -1.89
C LEU A 51 4.64 10.77 -2.33
N ASP A 52 5.45 9.82 -2.79
CA ASP A 52 6.84 10.04 -3.19
C ASP A 52 7.29 8.93 -4.15
N ALA A 53 8.36 9.19 -4.89
CA ALA A 53 9.00 8.23 -5.77
C ALA A 53 10.53 8.34 -5.66
N ASP A 54 11.22 7.22 -5.82
CA ASP A 54 12.68 7.19 -5.89
C ASP A 54 13.20 5.97 -6.63
N SER A 55 14.30 6.13 -7.35
CA SER A 55 15.09 5.01 -7.87
C SER A 55 15.58 4.03 -6.79
N ASP A 56 15.87 4.51 -5.58
CA ASP A 56 16.36 3.70 -4.46
C ASP A 56 15.26 3.42 -3.42
N ARG A 57 14.94 2.13 -3.26
CA ARG A 57 13.91 1.65 -2.32
C ARG A 57 14.17 2.09 -0.89
N ARG A 58 15.42 2.01 -0.43
CA ARG A 58 15.75 2.25 0.99
C ARG A 58 15.59 3.73 1.32
N SER A 59 16.03 4.60 0.42
CA SER A 59 15.91 6.05 0.52
C SER A 59 14.44 6.47 0.53
N LEU A 60 13.62 5.92 -0.37
CA LEU A 60 12.17 6.14 -0.37
C LEU A 60 11.52 5.73 0.95
N ILE A 61 11.79 4.49 1.41
CA ILE A 61 11.20 3.98 2.66
C ILE A 61 11.64 4.87 3.84
N ALA A 62 12.92 5.24 3.92
CA ALA A 62 13.42 6.08 5.00
C ALA A 62 12.73 7.45 5.03
N ARG A 63 12.60 8.12 3.87
CA ARG A 63 11.91 9.42 3.75
C ARG A 63 10.44 9.32 4.13
N VAL A 64 9.75 8.31 3.62
CA VAL A 64 8.31 8.14 3.87
C VAL A 64 8.06 7.74 5.31
N ARG A 65 8.90 6.89 5.91
CA ARG A 65 8.77 6.52 7.34
C ARG A 65 9.10 7.67 8.28
N ALA A 66 9.97 8.58 7.88
CA ALA A 66 10.24 9.81 8.63
C ALA A 66 9.04 10.78 8.58
N GLN A 67 8.33 10.86 7.45
CA GLN A 67 7.16 11.73 7.28
C GLN A 67 5.85 11.14 7.82
N PHE A 68 5.70 9.81 7.74
CA PHE A 68 4.49 9.06 8.13
C PHE A 68 4.85 7.91 9.08
N PRO A 69 5.30 8.21 10.30
CA PRO A 69 5.70 7.18 11.26
C PRO A 69 4.50 6.34 11.70
N GLY A 70 4.62 5.01 11.60
CA GLY A 70 3.60 4.06 12.04
C GLY A 70 2.39 3.90 11.11
N GLU A 71 2.37 4.57 9.96
CA GLU A 71 1.27 4.44 8.99
C GLU A 71 1.50 3.32 7.98
N VAL A 72 0.41 2.79 7.43
CA VAL A 72 0.45 1.82 6.32
C VAL A 72 0.65 2.60 5.02
N VAL A 73 1.74 2.31 4.32
CA VAL A 73 2.05 2.88 3.01
C VAL A 73 2.45 1.75 2.09
N TYR A 74 1.89 1.74 0.88
CA TYR A 74 2.21 0.75 -0.14
C TYR A 74 3.45 1.20 -0.92
N PHE A 75 4.44 0.32 -1.04
CA PHE A 75 5.66 0.59 -1.79
C PHE A 75 5.81 -0.45 -2.91
N GLU A 76 5.92 -0.01 -4.15
CA GLU A 76 6.03 -0.91 -5.29
C GLU A 76 6.97 -0.34 -6.34
N LYS A 77 7.66 -1.21 -7.08
CA LYS A 77 8.49 -0.77 -8.21
C LYS A 77 7.65 -0.71 -9.47
N VAL A 78 7.69 0.41 -10.17
CA VAL A 78 6.98 0.57 -11.44
C VAL A 78 7.75 -0.16 -12.54
N LEU A 79 7.31 -1.34 -12.94
CA LEU A 79 7.93 -2.12 -14.01
C LEU A 79 7.15 -2.03 -15.33
N PRO A 80 7.84 -2.10 -16.49
CA PRO A 80 7.21 -2.06 -17.80
C PRO A 80 6.36 -3.29 -18.10
N ASP A 81 6.76 -4.44 -17.55
CA ASP A 81 5.99 -5.67 -17.62
C ASP A 81 5.38 -5.93 -16.24
N ARG A 82 4.05 -5.94 -16.17
CA ARG A 82 3.32 -6.19 -14.94
C ARG A 82 3.25 -7.69 -14.67
N LEU A 83 4.39 -8.37 -14.77
CA LEU A 83 4.56 -9.76 -14.35
C LEU A 83 4.13 -9.78 -12.89
N HIS A 84 2.92 -10.29 -12.69
CA HIS A 84 2.23 -10.34 -11.42
C HIS A 84 3.16 -10.99 -10.40
N ARG A 85 3.82 -10.17 -9.59
CA ARG A 85 4.20 -10.61 -8.26
C ARG A 85 2.87 -10.64 -7.49
N LEU A 86 2.15 -11.75 -7.66
CA LEU A 86 1.37 -12.34 -6.60
C LEU A 86 2.31 -12.38 -5.39
N VAL A 87 2.30 -11.31 -4.60
CA VAL A 87 3.04 -11.30 -3.34
C VAL A 87 2.23 -12.20 -2.42
N ASP A 88 2.58 -13.49 -2.46
CA ASP A 88 3.01 -14.23 -1.28
C ASP A 88 2.77 -13.42 0.00
N ILE A 89 1.60 -13.61 0.61
CA ILE A 89 1.30 -13.13 1.95
C ILE A 89 2.04 -14.12 2.86
N PRO A 90 3.17 -13.76 3.50
CA PRO A 90 3.71 -14.62 4.53
C PRO A 90 2.71 -14.63 5.69
N GLY A 91 1.90 -15.69 5.77
CA GLY A 91 0.87 -15.84 6.80
C GLY A 91 -0.42 -16.60 6.44
N ILE A 92 -0.61 -17.05 5.20
CA ILE A 92 -1.73 -17.97 4.85
C ILE A 92 -1.19 -19.39 4.70
N ASP A 93 -0.52 -19.87 5.74
CA ASP A 93 -0.38 -21.30 6.04
C ASP A 93 -0.57 -21.41 7.56
N SER A 94 -1.84 -21.37 7.96
CA SER A 94 -2.28 -21.75 9.30
C SER A 94 -3.67 -22.33 9.18
N ALA A 95 -3.73 -23.57 8.66
CA ALA A 95 -4.70 -24.59 9.02
C ALA A 95 -4.22 -25.94 8.50
#